data_AF-A0A7S2K5U2-F1
#
_entry.id   AF-A0A7S2K5U2-F1
#
_cell.length_a   1.000
_cell.length_b   1.000
_cell.length_c   1.000
_cell.angle_alpha   90.00
_cell.angle_beta   90.00
_cell.angle_gamma   90.00
#
_symmetry.space_group_name_H-M   'P 1'
#
loop_
_entity.id
_entity.type
_entity.pdbx_description
1 polymer ?
#
loop_
_entity_poly.entity_id
_entity_poly.type
_entity_poly.pdbx_seq_one_letter_code
_entity_poly.pdbx_strand_id
1 'polypeptide(L)'
;CTRSACESLSGVAAFDTPSVDTSACDGLVFGQECLVACADGYEGSAGADTLGLVCDAAEDTMDTAGFIDREGQPAATALACAGVECTFGLPDRRGVTHDCSGKVTGETCEAAAESPAFAYASGSGAQTLECGPTGEFVGSAPDVEAQDCPLPEYGDGVSVSACGEKELGFECWVYCIAGYTGPVVLHVCQVDTDANALALVPADGDQAVACVADDA
;
A
#
# COMPACT_ATOMS: atom_id res chain seq x y z
N CYS A 1 24.90 -50.85 10.10
CA CYS A 1 24.93 -49.66 9.22
C CYS A 1 23.81 -48.72 9.66
N THR A 2 24.12 -47.45 9.90
CA THR A 2 23.11 -46.39 10.10
C THR A 2 22.92 -45.66 8.78
N ARG A 3 21.70 -45.27 8.45
CA ARG A 3 21.44 -44.43 7.27
C ARG A 3 22.04 -43.05 7.50
N SER A 4 22.74 -42.51 6.52
CA SER A 4 23.21 -41.12 6.54
C SER A 4 22.02 -40.16 6.43
N ALA A 5 22.08 -39.04 7.13
CA ALA A 5 21.12 -37.95 6.97
C ALA A 5 21.55 -37.08 5.78
N CYS A 6 20.58 -36.53 5.05
CA CYS A 6 20.86 -35.44 4.13
C CYS A 6 21.04 -34.15 4.93
N GLU A 7 21.87 -33.24 4.41
CA GLU A 7 21.95 -31.87 4.92
C GLU A 7 20.63 -31.13 4.71
N SER A 8 20.42 -30.02 5.40
CA SER A 8 19.20 -29.21 5.22
C SER A 8 19.06 -28.70 3.79
N LEU A 9 17.88 -28.84 3.20
CA LEU A 9 17.64 -28.36 1.83
C LEU A 9 17.77 -26.83 1.74
N SER A 10 17.48 -26.10 2.81
CA SER A 10 17.72 -24.65 2.92
C SER A 10 19.21 -24.27 2.86
N GLY A 11 20.14 -25.21 3.03
CA GLY A 11 21.57 -24.99 2.78
C GLY A 11 21.94 -24.97 1.30
N VAL A 12 21.02 -25.40 0.42
CA VAL A 12 21.20 -25.36 -1.03
C VAL A 12 20.72 -24.02 -1.55
N ALA A 13 21.62 -23.24 -2.17
CA ALA A 13 21.34 -21.86 -2.59
C ALA A 13 20.10 -21.69 -3.49
N ALA A 14 19.72 -22.74 -4.24
CA ALA A 14 18.50 -22.70 -5.05
C ALA A 14 17.21 -22.67 -4.21
N PHE A 15 17.23 -23.25 -3.01
CA PHE A 15 16.09 -23.42 -2.11
C PHE A 15 16.13 -22.48 -0.89
N ASP A 16 17.15 -21.64 -0.77
CA ASP A 16 17.26 -20.59 0.26
C ASP A 16 16.47 -19.33 -0.15
N THR A 17 15.16 -19.51 -0.41
CA THR A 17 14.25 -18.42 -0.78
C THR A 17 12.97 -18.48 0.03
N PRO A 18 12.36 -17.33 0.39
CA PRO A 18 11.12 -17.30 1.15
C PRO A 18 9.90 -17.82 0.37
N SER A 19 10.03 -17.95 -0.95
CA SER A 19 8.96 -18.38 -1.86
C SER A 19 8.72 -19.90 -1.88
N VAL A 20 9.60 -20.68 -1.27
CA VAL A 20 9.60 -22.14 -1.32
C VAL A 20 9.59 -22.70 0.11
N ASP A 21 8.68 -23.64 0.38
CA ASP A 21 8.64 -24.38 1.64
C ASP A 21 9.42 -25.68 1.52
N THR A 22 10.54 -25.76 2.26
CA THR A 22 11.41 -26.94 2.34
C THR A 22 11.22 -27.76 3.62
N SER A 23 10.30 -27.37 4.50
CA SER A 23 10.16 -27.98 5.84
C SER A 23 9.89 -29.49 5.79
N ALA A 24 9.24 -29.97 4.73
CA ALA A 24 9.01 -31.40 4.50
C ALA A 24 10.30 -32.20 4.24
N CYS A 25 11.41 -31.55 3.92
CA CYS A 25 12.71 -32.16 3.68
C CYS A 25 13.63 -32.14 4.91
N ASP A 26 13.21 -31.53 6.01
CA ASP A 26 14.05 -31.39 7.20
C ASP A 26 14.26 -32.74 7.90
N GLY A 27 15.52 -33.06 8.19
CA GLY A 27 15.89 -34.26 8.96
C GLY A 27 15.70 -35.59 8.22
N LEU A 28 15.56 -35.56 6.88
CA LEU A 28 15.46 -36.77 6.08
C LEU A 28 16.77 -37.58 6.11
N VAL A 29 16.61 -38.90 6.07
CA VAL A 29 17.69 -39.88 5.95
C VAL A 29 17.61 -40.63 4.63
N PHE A 30 18.74 -41.24 4.26
CA PHE A 30 18.92 -41.97 3.00
C PHE A 30 17.72 -42.85 2.62
N GLY A 31 17.24 -42.69 1.38
CA GLY A 31 16.09 -43.36 0.78
C GLY A 31 14.73 -42.80 1.19
N GLN A 32 14.66 -41.67 1.91
CA GLN A 32 13.40 -40.96 2.17
C GLN A 32 13.14 -39.89 1.10
N GLU A 33 11.86 -39.66 0.82
CA GLU A 33 11.41 -38.64 -0.12
C GLU A 33 10.73 -37.49 0.62
N CYS A 34 10.84 -36.29 0.06
CA CYS A 34 10.07 -35.13 0.45
C CYS A 34 9.43 -34.47 -0.76
N LEU A 35 8.45 -33.63 -0.49
CA LEU A 35 7.82 -32.76 -1.48
C LEU A 35 8.08 -31.32 -1.05
N VAL A 36 8.73 -30.58 -1.94
CA VAL A 36 8.92 -29.14 -1.84
C VAL A 36 7.73 -28.48 -2.53
N ALA A 37 7.12 -27.48 -1.90
CA ALA A 37 6.01 -26.74 -2.46
C ALA A 37 6.31 -25.24 -2.43
N CYS A 38 5.49 -24.43 -3.13
CA CYS A 38 5.52 -22.99 -2.90
C CYS A 38 5.01 -22.68 -1.48
N ALA A 39 5.66 -21.70 -0.84
CA ALA A 39 5.23 -21.21 0.46
C ALA A 39 3.86 -20.51 0.36
N ASP A 40 3.16 -20.33 1.49
CA ASP A 40 1.89 -19.62 1.51
C ASP A 40 2.03 -18.23 0.87
N GLY A 41 1.06 -17.87 0.02
CA GLY A 41 1.08 -16.62 -0.76
C GLY A 41 1.95 -16.69 -2.02
N TYR A 42 2.51 -17.84 -2.36
CA TYR A 42 3.19 -18.08 -3.63
C TYR A 42 2.51 -19.19 -4.42
N GLU A 43 2.59 -19.12 -5.74
CA GLU A 43 2.04 -20.12 -6.66
C GLU A 43 3.09 -20.60 -7.68
N GLY A 44 2.89 -21.84 -8.16
CA GLY A 44 3.78 -22.47 -9.12
C GLY A 44 3.77 -21.77 -10.47
N SER A 45 4.94 -21.28 -10.88
CA SER A 45 5.11 -20.77 -12.24
C SER A 45 4.90 -21.91 -13.24
N ALA A 46 4.13 -21.65 -14.30
CA ALA A 46 3.80 -22.63 -15.33
C ALA A 46 3.05 -23.90 -14.83
N GLY A 47 2.37 -23.81 -13.68
CA GLY A 47 1.49 -24.88 -13.16
C GLY A 47 2.21 -26.02 -12.43
N ALA A 48 3.47 -25.82 -12.05
CA ALA A 48 4.19 -26.73 -11.18
C ALA A 48 4.17 -26.19 -9.74
N ASP A 49 3.31 -26.74 -8.89
CA ASP A 49 3.17 -26.30 -7.49
C ASP A 49 4.02 -27.12 -6.50
N THR A 50 4.61 -28.22 -6.98
CA THR A 50 5.35 -29.16 -6.15
C THR A 50 6.54 -29.78 -6.89
N LEU A 51 7.65 -29.97 -6.18
CA LEU A 51 8.85 -30.69 -6.64
C LEU A 51 9.14 -31.84 -5.66
N GLY A 52 9.18 -33.08 -6.16
CA GLY A 52 9.54 -34.25 -5.37
C GLY A 52 11.05 -34.47 -5.37
N LEU A 53 11.65 -34.61 -4.19
CA LEU A 53 13.07 -34.88 -4.01
C LEU A 53 13.27 -36.16 -3.18
N VAL A 54 14.41 -36.80 -3.37
CA VAL A 54 14.83 -37.98 -2.60
C VAL A 54 16.15 -37.67 -1.91
N CYS A 55 16.26 -38.02 -0.63
CA CYS A 55 17.52 -38.03 0.08
C CYS A 55 18.32 -39.27 -0.33
N ASP A 56 19.32 -39.11 -1.20
CA ASP A 56 20.14 -40.20 -1.73
C ASP A 56 21.59 -39.73 -1.99
N ALA A 57 22.47 -40.63 -2.38
CA ALA A 57 23.76 -40.26 -2.94
C ALA A 57 23.56 -39.88 -4.41
N ALA A 58 24.04 -38.70 -4.80
CA ALA A 58 24.17 -38.40 -6.23
C ALA A 58 25.09 -39.44 -6.87
N GLU A 59 24.80 -39.84 -8.12
CA GLU A 59 25.49 -40.94 -8.81
C GLU A 59 27.02 -40.76 -8.85
N ASP A 60 27.50 -39.52 -8.77
CA ASP A 60 28.92 -39.15 -8.83
C ASP A 60 29.60 -38.93 -7.45
N THR A 61 28.86 -38.93 -6.34
CA THR A 61 29.39 -38.66 -4.99
C THR A 61 28.85 -39.67 -3.97
N MET A 62 29.30 -40.92 -4.08
CA MET A 62 28.86 -42.04 -3.22
C MET A 62 29.14 -41.87 -1.72
N ASP A 63 29.82 -40.81 -1.30
CA ASP A 63 30.28 -40.61 0.08
C ASP A 63 29.47 -39.59 0.90
N THR A 64 28.57 -38.81 0.27
CA THR A 64 27.71 -37.82 0.96
C THR A 64 26.27 -37.93 0.50
N ALA A 65 25.33 -38.12 1.45
CA ALA A 65 23.90 -38.08 1.17
C ALA A 65 23.46 -36.63 0.94
N GLY A 66 22.73 -36.39 -0.15
CA GLY A 66 22.17 -35.10 -0.54
C GLY A 66 20.81 -35.25 -1.20
N PHE A 67 20.18 -34.13 -1.57
CA PHE A 67 18.91 -34.18 -2.27
C PHE A 67 19.13 -34.33 -3.78
N ILE A 68 18.43 -35.30 -4.37
CA ILE A 68 18.36 -35.54 -5.81
C ILE A 68 16.91 -35.44 -6.29
N ASP A 69 16.73 -35.15 -7.57
CA ASP A 69 15.44 -35.27 -8.26
C ASP A 69 15.10 -36.74 -8.57
N ARG A 70 13.94 -36.98 -9.20
CA ARG A 70 13.50 -38.33 -9.57
C ARG A 70 14.32 -38.95 -10.70
N GLU A 71 15.10 -38.13 -11.39
CA GLU A 71 16.02 -38.53 -12.45
C GLU A 71 17.44 -38.81 -11.91
N GLY A 72 17.65 -38.75 -10.59
CA GLY A 72 18.94 -39.03 -9.97
C GLY A 72 19.92 -37.85 -9.99
N GLN A 73 19.49 -36.68 -10.47
CA GLN A 73 20.35 -35.51 -10.60
C GLN A 73 20.35 -34.70 -9.30
N PRO A 74 21.48 -34.05 -8.94
CA PRO A 74 21.52 -33.16 -7.78
C PRO A 74 20.42 -32.09 -7.85
N ALA A 75 19.75 -31.85 -6.73
CA ALA A 75 18.72 -30.82 -6.59
C ALA A 75 19.33 -29.41 -6.71
N ALA A 76 19.64 -29.01 -7.95
CA ALA A 76 20.29 -27.73 -8.26
C ALA A 76 19.32 -26.66 -8.76
N THR A 77 18.09 -27.06 -9.11
CA THR A 77 17.04 -26.15 -9.60
C THR A 77 15.85 -26.24 -8.67
N ALA A 78 15.47 -25.11 -8.09
CA ALA A 78 14.28 -25.02 -7.25
C ALA A 78 13.02 -24.79 -8.07
N LEU A 79 11.88 -25.07 -7.43
CA LEU A 79 10.57 -24.74 -7.93
C LEU A 79 10.45 -23.22 -8.14
N ALA A 80 10.03 -22.80 -9.33
CA ALA A 80 9.79 -21.39 -9.61
C ALA A 80 8.45 -20.96 -9.00
N CYS A 81 8.50 -20.31 -7.84
CA CYS A 81 7.31 -19.82 -7.13
C CYS A 81 7.17 -18.30 -7.31
N ALA A 82 6.03 -17.86 -7.84
CA ALA A 82 5.69 -16.45 -8.03
C ALA A 82 4.75 -15.99 -6.91
N GLY A 83 4.95 -14.77 -6.41
CA GLY A 83 4.06 -14.21 -5.39
C GLY A 83 2.66 -14.01 -5.95
N VAL A 84 1.64 -14.34 -5.16
CA VAL A 84 0.23 -14.07 -5.45
C VAL A 84 -0.09 -12.62 -5.06
N GLU A 85 -0.91 -11.94 -5.87
CA GLU A 85 -1.34 -10.57 -5.62
C GLU A 85 -2.22 -10.45 -4.37
N CYS A 86 -1.95 -9.45 -3.54
CA CYS A 86 -2.83 -9.08 -2.44
C CYS A 86 -4.02 -8.26 -2.94
N THR A 87 -5.23 -8.76 -2.65
CA THR A 87 -6.49 -8.09 -3.02
C THR A 87 -7.35 -7.70 -1.80
N PHE A 88 -6.96 -8.17 -0.60
CA PHE A 88 -7.63 -7.84 0.65
C PHE A 88 -6.82 -6.82 1.46
N GLY A 89 -7.51 -6.01 2.26
CA GLY A 89 -6.85 -5.03 3.14
C GLY A 89 -6.32 -3.78 2.41
N LEU A 90 -6.75 -3.51 1.18
CA LEU A 90 -6.39 -2.28 0.47
C LEU A 90 -6.81 -1.03 1.28
N PRO A 91 -5.95 0.00 1.37
CA PRO A 91 -6.22 1.20 2.15
C PRO A 91 -7.12 2.20 1.39
N ASP A 92 -8.23 1.70 0.81
CA ASP A 92 -9.24 2.44 0.04
C ASP A 92 -10.16 3.28 0.96
N ARG A 93 -9.56 4.18 1.74
CA ARG A 93 -10.29 5.14 2.59
C ARG A 93 -10.30 6.51 1.94
N ARG A 94 -11.36 7.28 2.17
CA ARG A 94 -11.46 8.65 1.70
C ARG A 94 -10.26 9.46 2.24
N GLY A 95 -9.58 10.18 1.34
CA GLY A 95 -8.42 11.00 1.70
C GLY A 95 -7.12 10.22 1.89
N VAL A 96 -7.08 8.94 1.50
CA VAL A 96 -5.87 8.12 1.47
C VAL A 96 -5.56 7.75 0.03
N THR A 97 -4.31 7.96 -0.39
CA THR A 97 -3.74 7.48 -1.65
C THR A 97 -2.72 6.39 -1.36
N HIS A 98 -2.61 5.40 -2.26
CA HIS A 98 -1.65 4.31 -2.10
C HIS A 98 -1.14 3.74 -3.42
N ASP A 99 -0.02 3.01 -3.36
CA ASP A 99 0.55 2.24 -4.49
C ASP A 99 0.41 0.71 -4.34
N CYS A 100 -0.50 0.26 -3.46
CA CYS A 100 -0.71 -1.16 -3.14
C CYS A 100 -1.29 -2.03 -4.28
N SER A 101 -1.87 -1.44 -5.32
CA SER A 101 -2.48 -2.20 -6.42
C SER A 101 -1.43 -3.02 -7.18
N GLY A 102 -1.66 -4.32 -7.37
CA GLY A 102 -0.74 -5.21 -8.08
C GLY A 102 0.45 -5.72 -7.27
N LYS A 103 0.56 -5.38 -5.98
CA LYS A 103 1.66 -5.91 -5.15
C LYS A 103 1.43 -7.37 -4.80
N VAL A 104 2.49 -8.15 -4.82
CA VAL A 104 2.47 -9.59 -4.54
C VAL A 104 3.11 -9.94 -3.20
N THR A 105 2.93 -11.17 -2.72
CA THR A 105 3.44 -11.62 -1.41
C THR A 105 4.92 -11.29 -1.20
N GLY A 106 5.19 -10.64 -0.06
CA GLY A 106 6.51 -10.16 0.34
C GLY A 106 6.88 -8.77 -0.20
N GLU A 107 6.05 -8.17 -1.07
CA GLU A 107 6.20 -6.78 -1.47
C GLU A 107 5.54 -5.82 -0.47
N THR A 108 6.02 -4.58 -0.48
CA THR A 108 5.48 -3.49 0.33
C THR A 108 4.89 -2.38 -0.53
N CYS A 109 3.94 -1.65 0.07
CA CYS A 109 3.34 -0.45 -0.49
C CYS A 109 3.24 0.65 0.57
N GLU A 110 3.07 1.88 0.10
CA GLU A 110 2.87 3.06 0.93
C GLU A 110 1.43 3.55 0.81
N ALA A 111 0.84 3.89 1.95
CA ALA A 111 -0.44 4.59 2.06
C ALA A 111 -0.22 5.93 2.77
N ALA A 112 -0.67 7.01 2.13
CA ALA A 112 -0.42 8.37 2.56
C ALA A 112 -1.70 9.23 2.44
N ALA A 113 -1.73 10.35 3.16
CA ALA A 113 -2.83 11.32 3.05
C ALA A 113 -2.87 11.98 1.66
N GLU A 114 -4.07 12.11 1.12
CA GLU A 114 -4.35 12.82 -0.13
C GLU A 114 -4.25 14.34 0.10
N SER A 115 -3.04 14.86 -0.07
CA SER A 115 -2.76 16.29 0.03
C SER A 115 -3.23 17.04 -1.22
N PRO A 116 -3.72 18.30 -1.11
CA PRO A 116 -3.82 19.11 0.12
C PRO A 116 -5.17 19.02 0.84
N ALA A 117 -6.12 18.23 0.32
CA ALA A 117 -7.49 18.18 0.82
C ALA A 117 -7.62 17.45 2.17
N PHE A 118 -6.68 16.56 2.47
CA PHE A 118 -6.63 15.80 3.71
C PHE A 118 -5.27 15.95 4.37
N ALA A 119 -5.26 15.90 5.70
CA ALA A 119 -4.05 15.80 6.50
C ALA A 119 -4.13 14.62 7.45
N TYR A 120 -2.98 14.21 7.98
CA TYR A 120 -2.93 13.18 9.00
C TYR A 120 -3.61 13.66 10.29
N ALA A 121 -4.44 12.81 10.87
CA ALA A 121 -4.96 13.01 12.21
C ALA A 121 -3.81 13.07 13.23
N SER A 122 -4.07 13.64 14.41
CA SER A 122 -3.05 13.76 15.46
C SER A 122 -2.44 12.40 15.83
N GLY A 123 -1.12 12.27 15.61
CA GLY A 123 -0.38 11.03 15.88
C GLY A 123 -0.42 10.00 14.75
N SER A 124 -1.02 10.33 13.60
CA SER A 124 -0.95 9.52 12.38
C SER A 124 0.16 10.02 11.43
N GLY A 125 0.40 9.27 10.37
CA GLY A 125 1.43 9.52 9.36
C GLY A 125 1.38 8.46 8.26
N ALA A 126 2.16 8.62 7.20
CA ALA A 126 2.26 7.62 6.14
C ALA A 126 2.57 6.23 6.70
N GLN A 127 1.92 5.21 6.14
CA GLN A 127 2.03 3.83 6.60
C GLN A 127 2.60 2.96 5.48
N THR A 128 3.50 2.06 5.84
CA THR A 128 3.95 0.98 4.94
C THR A 128 3.15 -0.27 5.26
N LEU A 129 2.53 -0.85 4.24
CA LEU A 129 1.81 -2.12 4.34
C LEU A 129 2.60 -3.19 3.58
N GLU A 130 2.54 -4.43 4.06
CA GLU A 130 3.20 -5.58 3.45
C GLU A 130 2.17 -6.58 2.96
N CYS A 131 2.32 -7.06 1.73
CA CYS A 131 1.45 -8.11 1.20
C CYS A 131 1.81 -9.45 1.87
N GLY A 132 0.90 -9.92 2.74
CA GLY A 132 1.09 -11.14 3.52
C GLY A 132 0.73 -12.42 2.76
N PRO A 133 1.08 -13.58 3.32
CA PRO A 133 0.91 -14.89 2.68
C PRO A 133 -0.56 -15.29 2.47
N THR A 134 -1.50 -14.61 3.12
CA THR A 134 -2.95 -14.83 2.99
C THR A 134 -3.58 -14.04 1.85
N GLY A 135 -2.80 -13.25 1.10
CA GLY A 135 -3.31 -12.32 0.09
C GLY A 135 -3.93 -11.05 0.68
N GLU A 136 -3.60 -10.73 1.93
CA GLU A 136 -4.02 -9.52 2.65
C GLU A 136 -2.82 -8.62 2.97
N PHE A 137 -3.01 -7.30 2.83
CA PHE A 137 -2.05 -6.33 3.33
C PHE A 137 -2.03 -6.29 4.86
N VAL A 138 -0.87 -6.58 5.44
CA VAL A 138 -0.61 -6.45 6.86
C VAL A 138 -0.18 -5.02 7.17
N GLY A 139 -0.87 -4.39 8.11
CA GLY A 139 -0.66 -3.01 8.51
C GLY A 139 -2.00 -2.29 8.75
N SER A 140 -1.94 -1.01 9.03
CA SER A 140 -3.13 -0.15 9.13
C SER A 140 -2.98 1.03 8.18
N ALA A 141 -4.05 1.40 7.48
CA ALA A 141 -4.10 2.65 6.74
C ALA A 141 -3.88 3.86 7.67
N PRO A 142 -3.31 4.97 7.19
CA PRO A 142 -3.24 6.20 7.97
C PRO A 142 -4.64 6.70 8.32
N ASP A 143 -4.75 7.33 9.49
CA ASP A 143 -5.93 8.09 9.88
C ASP A 143 -5.79 9.51 9.34
N VAL A 144 -6.76 9.93 8.56
CA VAL A 144 -6.76 11.21 7.85
C VAL A 144 -8.05 11.98 8.14
N GLU A 145 -7.92 13.29 8.19
CA GLU A 145 -9.01 14.24 8.41
C GLU A 145 -9.05 15.23 7.26
N ALA A 146 -10.27 15.60 6.83
CA ALA A 146 -10.45 16.62 5.82
C ALA A 146 -9.91 17.96 6.35
N GLN A 147 -9.27 18.72 5.46
CA GLN A 147 -8.77 20.05 5.78
C GLN A 147 -9.84 21.09 5.45
N ASP A 148 -9.91 22.11 6.30
CA ASP A 148 -10.69 23.30 6.05
C ASP A 148 -9.94 24.25 5.12
N CYS A 149 -10.68 24.90 4.23
CA CYS A 149 -10.14 26.00 3.46
C CYS A 149 -9.74 27.15 4.38
N PRO A 150 -8.53 27.72 4.18
CA PRO A 150 -8.14 28.93 4.86
C PRO A 150 -9.09 30.06 4.45
N LEU A 151 -9.59 30.79 5.43
CA LEU A 151 -10.44 31.94 5.19
C LEU A 151 -9.57 33.11 4.69
N PRO A 152 -9.81 33.65 3.48
CA PRO A 152 -9.09 34.82 3.00
C PRO A 152 -9.27 36.02 3.94
N GLU A 153 -8.31 36.95 3.93
CA GLU A 153 -8.51 38.25 4.55
C GLU A 153 -9.45 39.08 3.69
N TYR A 154 -10.59 39.48 4.25
CA TYR A 154 -11.56 40.35 3.59
C TYR A 154 -11.48 41.77 4.17
N GLY A 155 -11.78 42.77 3.33
CA GLY A 155 -11.80 44.18 3.74
C GLY A 155 -12.97 44.52 4.66
N ASP A 156 -12.97 45.76 5.17
CA ASP A 156 -14.04 46.26 6.03
C ASP A 156 -15.41 46.17 5.34
N GLY A 157 -16.43 45.84 6.14
CA GLY A 157 -17.81 45.75 5.65
C GLY A 157 -18.20 44.41 5.02
N VAL A 158 -17.30 43.42 4.97
CA VAL A 158 -17.56 42.09 4.42
C VAL A 158 -17.95 41.09 5.52
N SER A 159 -19.03 40.32 5.30
CA SER A 159 -19.45 39.20 6.14
C SER A 159 -19.00 37.88 5.55
N VAL A 160 -18.23 37.12 6.33
CA VAL A 160 -17.68 35.80 5.98
C VAL A 160 -18.03 34.74 7.03
N SER A 161 -18.98 35.04 7.91
CA SER A 161 -19.42 34.15 8.97
C SER A 161 -19.93 32.79 8.46
N ALA A 162 -20.46 32.76 7.23
CA ALA A 162 -20.92 31.54 6.57
C ALA A 162 -19.78 30.68 5.98
N CYS A 163 -18.55 31.18 5.97
CA CYS A 163 -17.39 30.59 5.29
C CYS A 163 -16.35 29.98 6.25
N GLY A 164 -16.58 29.99 7.57
CA GLY A 164 -15.72 29.28 8.51
C GLY A 164 -15.79 27.77 8.32
N GLU A 165 -14.65 27.09 8.48
CA GLU A 165 -14.53 25.62 8.55
C GLU A 165 -15.18 24.92 7.33
N LYS A 166 -14.86 25.39 6.12
CA LYS A 166 -15.36 24.80 4.87
C LYS A 166 -14.39 23.78 4.33
N GLU A 167 -14.80 22.52 4.32
CA GLU A 167 -14.06 21.43 3.68
C GLU A 167 -14.11 21.54 2.14
N LEU A 168 -13.24 20.78 1.46
CA LEU A 168 -13.19 20.71 0.00
C LEU A 168 -14.58 20.42 -0.62
N GLY A 169 -14.95 21.24 -1.60
CA GLY A 169 -16.20 21.11 -2.36
C GLY A 169 -17.41 21.78 -1.71
N PHE A 170 -17.28 22.31 -0.48
CA PHE A 170 -18.34 23.09 0.14
C PHE A 170 -18.33 24.54 -0.36
N GLU A 171 -19.53 25.12 -0.38
CA GLU A 171 -19.77 26.48 -0.82
C GLU A 171 -20.25 27.37 0.33
N CYS A 172 -19.98 28.67 0.22
CA CYS A 172 -20.42 29.67 1.18
C CYS A 172 -20.69 31.02 0.50
N TRP A 173 -21.58 31.81 1.08
CA TRP A 173 -21.91 33.13 0.57
C TRP A 173 -21.13 34.21 1.31
N VAL A 174 -20.48 35.08 0.56
CA VAL A 174 -19.82 36.29 1.06
C VAL A 174 -20.65 37.50 0.62
N TYR A 175 -20.98 38.37 1.57
CA TYR A 175 -21.86 39.53 1.35
C TYR A 175 -21.52 40.71 2.25
N CYS A 176 -22.02 41.90 1.92
CA CYS A 176 -21.78 43.11 2.72
C CYS A 176 -22.67 43.17 3.98
N ILE A 177 -22.08 43.58 5.11
CA ILE A 177 -22.83 43.82 6.36
C ILE A 177 -23.68 45.09 6.25
N ALA A 178 -24.58 45.30 7.22
CA ALA A 178 -25.42 46.51 7.27
C ALA A 178 -24.56 47.80 7.30
N GLY A 179 -24.94 48.78 6.48
CA GLY A 179 -24.19 50.03 6.28
C GLY A 179 -23.14 49.97 5.17
N TYR A 180 -23.08 48.86 4.43
CA TYR A 180 -22.24 48.69 3.25
C TYR A 180 -23.06 48.10 2.09
N THR A 181 -22.80 48.60 0.88
CA THR A 181 -23.39 48.08 -0.36
C THR A 181 -22.31 47.47 -1.26
N GLY A 182 -22.62 46.32 -1.86
CA GLY A 182 -21.73 45.60 -2.77
C GLY A 182 -22.37 44.30 -3.30
N PRO A 183 -21.68 43.57 -4.18
CA PRO A 183 -22.17 42.31 -4.71
C PRO A 183 -22.13 41.19 -3.65
N VAL A 184 -23.04 40.23 -3.79
CA VAL A 184 -23.01 38.96 -3.06
C VAL A 184 -22.34 37.94 -3.96
N VAL A 185 -21.33 37.24 -3.47
CA VAL A 185 -20.54 36.28 -4.26
C VAL A 185 -20.50 34.93 -3.57
N LEU A 186 -20.82 33.87 -4.32
CA LEU A 186 -20.66 32.49 -3.88
C LEU A 186 -19.17 32.11 -3.97
N HIS A 187 -18.62 31.61 -2.87
CA HIS A 187 -17.28 31.03 -2.84
C HIS A 187 -17.37 29.51 -2.70
N VAL A 188 -16.41 28.81 -3.27
CA VAL A 188 -16.23 27.36 -3.17
C VAL A 188 -14.85 27.06 -2.62
N CYS A 189 -14.77 26.10 -1.70
CA CYS A 189 -13.50 25.56 -1.24
C CYS A 189 -12.98 24.57 -2.28
N GLN A 190 -11.85 24.89 -2.92
CA GLN A 190 -11.25 24.02 -3.92
C GLN A 190 -9.73 23.95 -3.78
N VAL A 191 -9.12 23.01 -4.48
CA VAL A 191 -7.66 22.94 -4.58
C VAL A 191 -7.18 24.03 -5.54
N ASP A 192 -6.35 24.92 -5.03
CA ASP A 192 -5.52 25.80 -5.85
C ASP A 192 -4.34 24.96 -6.37
N THR A 193 -4.37 24.64 -7.67
CA THR A 193 -3.34 23.82 -8.30
C THR A 193 -1.98 24.51 -8.38
N ASP A 194 -1.95 25.84 -8.38
CA ASP A 194 -0.70 26.61 -8.46
C ASP A 194 -0.01 26.70 -7.10
N ALA A 195 -0.80 26.89 -6.04
CA ALA A 195 -0.31 26.91 -4.66
C ALA A 195 -0.18 25.50 -4.05
N ASN A 196 -0.75 24.47 -4.69
CA ASN A 196 -0.91 23.12 -4.15
C ASN A 196 -1.49 23.14 -2.72
N ALA A 197 -2.55 23.94 -2.54
CA ALA A 197 -3.18 24.21 -1.25
C ALA A 197 -4.69 24.33 -1.41
N LEU A 198 -5.43 24.19 -0.31
CA LEU A 198 -6.85 24.56 -0.31
C LEU A 198 -6.99 26.08 -0.35
N ALA A 199 -7.94 26.57 -1.14
CA ALA A 199 -8.29 27.97 -1.22
C ALA A 199 -9.80 28.14 -1.36
N LEU A 200 -10.32 29.12 -0.62
CA LEU A 200 -11.70 29.56 -0.77
C LEU A 200 -11.75 30.65 -1.86
N VAL A 201 -12.34 30.34 -3.01
CA VAL A 201 -12.35 31.26 -4.16
C VAL A 201 -13.75 31.44 -4.73
N PRO A 202 -14.03 32.54 -5.46
CA PRO A 202 -15.31 32.76 -6.12
C PRO A 202 -15.67 31.61 -7.09
N ALA A 203 -16.87 31.04 -6.96
CA ALA A 203 -17.30 29.89 -7.76
C ALA A 203 -17.41 30.20 -9.27
N ASP A 204 -17.76 31.44 -9.62
CA ASP A 204 -17.95 31.88 -11.01
C ASP A 204 -16.69 32.52 -11.62
N GLY A 205 -15.55 32.49 -10.92
CA GLY A 205 -14.35 33.25 -11.33
C GLY A 205 -14.54 34.77 -11.30
N ASP A 206 -15.62 35.22 -10.66
CA ASP A 206 -16.02 36.62 -10.55
C ASP A 206 -15.12 37.43 -9.61
N GLN A 207 -15.23 38.77 -9.69
CA GLN A 207 -14.49 39.70 -8.85
C GLN A 207 -14.74 39.44 -7.36
N ALA A 208 -13.67 39.61 -6.56
CA ALA A 208 -13.74 39.58 -5.11
C ALA A 208 -14.84 40.54 -4.58
N VAL A 209 -15.52 40.14 -3.49
CA VAL A 209 -16.51 41.01 -2.84
C VAL A 209 -15.86 42.33 -2.45
N ALA A 210 -16.42 43.42 -2.99
CA ALA A 210 -16.02 44.78 -2.66
C ALA A 210 -17.22 45.50 -2.05
N CYS A 211 -17.15 45.75 -0.74
CA CYS A 211 -18.17 46.47 0.00
C CYS A 211 -17.78 47.94 0.15
N VAL A 212 -18.70 48.84 -0.18
CA VAL A 212 -18.52 50.29 -0.03
C VAL A 212 -19.48 50.79 1.04
N ALA A 213 -19.00 51.61 1.98
CA ALA A 213 -19.85 52.17 3.02
C ALA A 213 -20.96 53.02 2.39
N ASP A 214 -22.19 52.87 2.88
CA ASP A 214 -23.31 53.71 2.46
C ASP A 214 -23.09 55.13 2.99
N ASP A 215 -23.10 56.14 2.10
CA ASP A 215 -23.03 57.54 2.53
C ASP A 215 -24.28 57.85 3.39
N ALA A 216 -24.02 58.27 4.63
CA ALA A 216 -25.03 58.61 5.64
C ALA A 216 -25.75 59.95 5.36
#